data_AF-A0A0M2H5W2-F1
#
_entry.id   AF-A0A0M2H5W2-F1
#
_cell.length_a   1.000
_cell.length_b   1.000
_cell.length_c   1.000
_cell.angle_alpha   90.00
_cell.angle_beta   90.00
_cell.angle_gamma   90.00
#
_symmetry.space_group_name_H-M   'P 1'
#
loop_
_entity.id
_entity.type
_entity.pdbx_description
1 polymer ?
#
loop_
_entity_poly.entity_id
_entity_poly.type
_entity_poly.pdbx_seq_one_letter_code
_entity_poly.pdbx_strand_id
1 'polypeptide(L)'
;MTTDPPAVAAPAEPLLPPFAVKPSLYDRFQARLRVDPRRARLYDWLAPTLVTLLAALLRLPALARPHDLMLQFDETYYVKDAWTMLNLGYEAAWPEGGSESFLSGDPYVFTTDPAFVVHPPLGKWIIALGMMVFGPGDGWGWRITTALLGIGSVLLLMLIARRLTGSTNVAVVAGFLMAIDGLAITMSRVALLDGPLTFFVLLGFLFVLLDRERTMTRIAATVAARADGDPLPSWGPVLWNRPWIIAAGAALGAASAVKWSGAWVLAGLGVYLVVTDALARRRAGIQLWPADALRQGVASFVLLVPVAFAVYLVSWTGWLATDGGYDRHVADANPASGFWSWVPLPLQSLWQYHLTMYNSAANITSPHTYGSPAWQWPLLLRPTTMYFHSDAFGADGCTSVGGCSSAITSIPNPLVWYAGMVAVVYIAYRFVVARDWRHAFVLTGIAVAYVPWLFYPERTTFQFYTVLMLPFVLLALTFSLREIAVPDPPDAYRRLVGQRLVIVFLAVATLVAAFWYPLATAMSVPYEFWHSHMWLSSWGA
;
A
#
# COMPACT_ATOMS: atom_id res chain seq x y z
N MET A 1 72.32 13.72 28.32
CA MET A 1 72.11 13.32 26.91
C MET A 1 70.66 12.96 26.73
N THR A 2 69.86 13.90 26.24
CA THR A 2 68.44 13.71 25.91
C THR A 2 68.33 13.66 24.39
N THR A 3 67.93 12.51 23.86
CA THR A 3 67.72 12.30 22.42
C THR A 3 66.26 12.62 22.09
N ASP A 4 66.03 13.68 21.33
CA ASP A 4 64.71 13.99 20.75
C ASP A 4 64.32 12.95 19.68
N PRO A 5 63.03 12.62 19.55
CA PRO A 5 62.54 11.72 18.51
C PRO A 5 62.56 12.41 17.13
N PRO A 6 62.71 11.64 16.02
CA PRO A 6 62.77 12.20 14.69
C PRO A 6 61.42 12.81 14.29
N ALA A 7 61.46 14.02 13.73
CA ALA A 7 60.30 14.71 13.19
C ALA A 7 59.65 13.86 12.08
N VAL A 8 58.36 13.55 12.27
CA VAL A 8 57.54 12.88 11.25
C VAL A 8 57.38 13.85 10.08
N ALA A 9 57.94 13.47 8.92
CA ALA A 9 57.81 14.25 7.69
C ALA A 9 56.33 14.44 7.33
N ALA A 10 55.96 15.68 7.00
CA ALA A 10 54.62 16.00 6.52
C ALA A 10 54.29 15.16 5.27
N PRO A 11 53.07 14.60 5.14
CA PRO A 11 52.70 13.83 3.97
C PRO A 11 52.85 14.69 2.71
N ALA A 12 53.51 14.13 1.70
CA ALA A 12 53.78 14.81 0.43
C ALA A 12 52.47 15.29 -0.21
N GLU A 13 52.48 16.54 -0.66
CA GLU A 13 51.37 17.16 -1.38
C GLU A 13 51.08 16.36 -2.67
N PRO A 14 49.82 15.97 -2.95
CA PRO A 14 49.52 15.12 -4.09
C PRO A 14 49.91 15.80 -5.42
N LEU A 15 50.81 15.16 -6.16
CA LEU A 15 51.45 15.65 -7.40
C LEU A 15 50.52 15.85 -8.61
N LEU A 16 49.23 15.58 -8.48
CA LEU A 16 48.24 15.77 -9.53
C LEU A 16 47.07 16.61 -8.99
N PRO A 17 46.65 17.69 -9.68
CA PRO A 17 45.42 18.38 -9.30
C PRO A 17 44.28 17.35 -9.33
N PRO A 18 43.37 17.34 -8.33
CA PRO A 18 42.27 16.41 -8.33
C PRO A 18 41.53 16.56 -9.65
N PHE A 19 41.37 15.46 -10.40
CA PHE A 19 40.66 15.47 -11.67
C PHE A 19 39.32 16.18 -11.46
N ALA A 20 39.15 17.34 -12.09
CA ALA A 20 37.92 18.11 -11.97
C ALA A 20 36.79 17.34 -12.67
N VAL A 21 36.10 16.48 -11.91
CA VAL A 21 34.96 15.71 -12.42
C VAL A 21 33.88 16.72 -12.80
N LYS A 22 33.56 16.77 -14.10
CA LYS A 22 32.50 17.66 -14.61
C LYS A 22 31.19 17.34 -13.87
N PRO A 23 30.46 18.34 -13.36
CA PRO A 23 29.19 18.11 -12.67
C PRO A 23 28.21 17.40 -13.61
N SER A 24 27.45 16.45 -13.07
CA SER A 24 26.49 15.69 -13.86
C SER A 24 25.32 16.56 -14.36
N LEU A 25 24.50 16.02 -15.26
CA LEU A 25 23.24 16.67 -15.66
C LEU A 25 22.32 16.91 -14.45
N TYR A 26 22.24 15.92 -13.55
CA TYR A 26 21.46 16.02 -12.32
C TYR A 26 22.01 17.11 -11.39
N ASP A 27 23.33 17.21 -11.23
CA ASP A 27 23.94 18.23 -10.38
C ASP A 27 23.70 19.64 -10.93
N ARG A 28 23.81 19.82 -12.25
CA ARG A 28 23.47 21.08 -12.93
C ARG A 28 21.99 21.42 -12.78
N PHE A 29 21.10 20.44 -12.89
CA PHE A 29 19.67 20.63 -12.69
C PHE A 29 19.36 21.04 -11.23
N GLN A 30 19.94 20.35 -10.25
CA GLN A 30 19.79 20.69 -8.83
C GLN A 30 20.35 22.08 -8.50
N ALA A 31 21.49 22.45 -9.08
CA ALA A 31 22.05 23.79 -8.92
C ALA A 31 21.07 24.87 -9.42
N ARG A 32 20.45 24.66 -10.60
CA ARG A 32 19.45 25.60 -11.15
C ARG A 32 18.22 25.74 -10.26
N LEU A 33 17.75 24.66 -9.66
CA LEU A 33 16.61 24.71 -8.72
C LEU A 33 16.96 25.44 -7.42
N ARG A 34 18.19 25.29 -6.91
CA ARG A 34 18.63 25.97 -5.68
C ARG A 34 18.77 27.48 -5.84
N VAL A 35 19.13 27.94 -7.04
CA VAL A 35 19.34 29.38 -7.33
C VAL A 35 18.03 30.15 -7.45
N ASP A 36 16.94 29.51 -7.92
CA ASP A 36 15.65 30.17 -8.16
C ASP A 36 14.51 29.50 -7.36
N PRO A 37 14.06 30.12 -6.25
CA PRO A 37 12.98 29.59 -5.42
C PRO A 37 11.65 29.40 -6.17
N ARG A 38 11.38 30.21 -7.22
CA ARG A 38 10.16 30.06 -8.02
C ARG A 38 10.23 28.79 -8.85
N ARG A 39 11.40 28.49 -9.44
CA ARG A 39 11.62 27.23 -10.17
C ARG A 39 11.56 26.02 -9.24
N ALA A 40 12.16 26.11 -8.06
CA ALA A 40 12.05 25.04 -7.05
C ALA A 40 10.58 24.77 -6.68
N ARG A 41 9.80 25.82 -6.41
CA ARG A 41 8.38 25.69 -6.07
C ARG A 41 7.56 25.12 -7.23
N LEU A 42 7.82 25.55 -8.46
CA LEU A 42 7.17 25.01 -9.64
C LEU A 42 7.49 23.52 -9.82
N TYR A 43 8.76 23.13 -9.68
CA TYR A 43 9.18 21.72 -9.77
C TYR A 43 8.55 20.84 -8.68
N ASP A 44 8.47 21.36 -7.46
CA ASP A 44 7.87 20.70 -6.29
C ASP A 44 6.39 20.37 -6.44
N TRP A 45 5.70 21.04 -7.37
CA TRP A 45 4.32 20.75 -7.77
C TRP A 45 4.26 19.96 -9.08
N LEU A 46 4.94 20.46 -10.12
CA LEU A 46 4.85 19.92 -11.47
C LEU A 46 5.32 18.46 -11.53
N ALA A 47 6.44 18.11 -10.89
CA ALA A 47 7.00 16.78 -11.02
C ALA A 47 6.11 15.69 -10.39
N PRO A 48 5.60 15.83 -9.15
CA PRO A 48 4.58 14.93 -8.62
C PRO A 48 3.31 14.89 -9.48
N THR A 49 2.82 16.04 -9.95
CA THR A 49 1.63 16.07 -10.82
C THR A 49 1.83 15.27 -12.11
N LEU A 50 2.98 15.39 -12.77
CA LEU A 50 3.28 14.62 -13.98
C LEU A 50 3.32 13.11 -13.72
N VAL A 51 3.87 12.68 -12.58
CA VAL A 51 3.87 11.25 -12.20
C VAL A 51 2.45 10.76 -11.90
N THR A 52 1.62 11.56 -11.22
CA THR A 52 0.21 11.21 -10.99
C THR A 52 -0.58 11.14 -12.29
N LEU A 53 -0.33 12.06 -13.25
CA LEU A 53 -0.93 12.00 -14.58
C LEU A 53 -0.47 10.78 -15.37
N LEU A 54 0.81 10.39 -15.28
CA LEU A 54 1.30 9.13 -15.84
C LEU A 54 0.57 7.93 -15.23
N ALA A 55 0.39 7.91 -13.90
CA ALA A 55 -0.35 6.84 -13.24
C ALA A 55 -1.80 6.75 -13.74
N ALA A 56 -2.45 7.89 -13.98
CA ALA A 56 -3.79 7.96 -14.57
C ALA A 56 -3.81 7.45 -16.01
N LEU A 57 -2.83 7.86 -16.83
CA LEU A 57 -2.68 7.43 -18.22
C LEU A 57 -2.50 5.91 -18.35
N LEU A 58 -1.85 5.25 -17.39
CA LEU A 58 -1.65 3.80 -17.42
C LEU A 58 -2.82 3.00 -16.83
N ARG A 59 -3.73 3.64 -16.09
CA ARG A 59 -4.82 2.94 -15.35
C ARG A 59 -6.20 3.16 -15.95
N LEU A 60 -6.49 4.34 -16.48
CA LEU A 60 -7.84 4.71 -16.94
C LEU A 60 -8.20 4.25 -18.37
N PRO A 61 -7.27 4.20 -19.35
CA PRO A 61 -7.65 3.81 -20.71
C PRO A 61 -8.18 2.38 -20.77
N ALA A 62 -9.26 2.18 -21.54
CA ALA A 62 -9.89 0.88 -21.76
C ALA A 62 -10.26 0.13 -20.46
N LEU A 63 -10.65 0.84 -19.40
CA LEU A 63 -10.98 0.24 -18.10
C LEU A 63 -12.15 -0.77 -18.17
N ALA A 64 -13.04 -0.60 -19.15
CA ALA A 64 -14.13 -1.55 -19.42
C ALA A 64 -13.65 -2.94 -19.90
N ARG A 65 -12.40 -3.06 -20.40
CA ARG A 65 -11.85 -4.29 -20.96
C ARG A 65 -10.94 -5.02 -19.95
N PRO A 66 -11.03 -6.36 -19.85
CA PRO A 66 -12.05 -7.25 -20.42
C PRO A 66 -13.35 -7.13 -19.64
N HIS A 67 -14.49 -7.21 -20.32
CA HIS A 67 -15.79 -7.18 -19.65
C HIS A 67 -16.08 -8.53 -18.97
N ASP A 68 -15.66 -9.62 -19.61
CA ASP A 68 -15.78 -11.02 -19.18
C ASP A 68 -14.78 -11.44 -18.09
N LEU A 69 -13.83 -10.58 -17.70
CA LEU A 69 -12.96 -10.85 -16.54
C LEU A 69 -13.77 -11.18 -15.29
N MET A 70 -14.95 -10.57 -15.16
CA MET A 70 -15.87 -10.85 -14.07
C MET A 70 -16.24 -12.34 -13.97
N LEU A 71 -16.14 -13.14 -15.04
CA LEU A 71 -16.44 -14.58 -14.99
C LEU A 71 -15.26 -15.44 -14.51
N GLN A 72 -14.04 -14.90 -14.48
CA GLN A 72 -12.82 -15.69 -14.24
C GLN A 72 -12.16 -15.44 -12.88
N PHE A 73 -12.55 -14.36 -12.19
CA PHE A 73 -11.89 -13.95 -10.95
C PHE A 73 -12.85 -13.32 -9.93
N ASP A 74 -12.29 -12.92 -8.79
CA ASP A 74 -13.04 -12.40 -7.63
C ASP A 74 -13.90 -11.15 -7.91
N GLU A 75 -13.69 -10.50 -9.07
CA GLU A 75 -14.56 -9.41 -9.54
C GLU A 75 -16.03 -9.86 -9.63
N THR A 76 -16.30 -11.15 -9.89
CA THR A 76 -17.65 -11.74 -9.84
C THR A 76 -18.35 -11.45 -8.51
N TYR A 77 -17.64 -11.62 -7.39
CA TYR A 77 -18.25 -11.52 -6.07
C TYR A 77 -18.41 -10.05 -5.69
N TYR A 78 -17.35 -9.26 -5.81
CA TYR A 78 -17.37 -7.88 -5.29
C TYR A 78 -18.26 -6.94 -6.08
N VAL A 79 -18.37 -7.10 -7.41
CA VAL A 79 -19.25 -6.25 -8.23
C VAL A 79 -20.71 -6.57 -7.93
N LYS A 80 -21.07 -7.85 -7.90
CA LYS A 80 -22.44 -8.30 -7.58
C LYS A 80 -22.86 -7.93 -6.17
N ASP A 81 -21.99 -8.16 -5.18
CA ASP A 81 -22.25 -7.77 -3.80
C ASP A 81 -22.44 -6.25 -3.69
N ALA A 82 -21.56 -5.45 -4.29
CA ALA A 82 -21.66 -4.00 -4.32
C ALA A 82 -22.98 -3.52 -4.94
N TRP A 83 -23.46 -4.21 -5.98
CA TRP A 83 -24.73 -3.90 -6.61
C TRP A 83 -25.92 -4.25 -5.69
N THR A 84 -25.93 -5.42 -5.07
CA THR A 84 -26.98 -5.77 -4.10
C THR A 84 -26.99 -4.83 -2.90
N MET A 85 -25.82 -4.44 -2.40
CA MET A 85 -25.73 -3.47 -1.30
C MET A 85 -26.29 -2.11 -1.69
N LEU A 86 -26.06 -1.64 -2.93
CA LEU A 86 -26.63 -0.38 -3.40
C LEU A 86 -28.16 -0.41 -3.44
N ASN A 87 -28.76 -1.56 -3.77
CA ASN A 87 -30.20 -1.71 -3.94
C ASN A 87 -30.94 -2.12 -2.65
N LEU A 88 -30.31 -2.94 -1.80
CA LEU A 88 -30.93 -3.56 -0.63
C LEU A 88 -30.30 -3.12 0.70
N GLY A 89 -29.10 -2.54 0.68
CA GLY A 89 -28.32 -2.18 1.86
C GLY A 89 -27.47 -3.31 2.45
N TYR A 90 -27.58 -4.53 1.91
CA TYR A 90 -26.82 -5.71 2.33
C TYR A 90 -26.51 -6.62 1.13
N GLU A 91 -25.56 -7.54 1.30
CA GLU A 91 -25.23 -8.55 0.29
C GLU A 91 -26.31 -9.62 0.16
N ALA A 92 -26.75 -9.86 -1.07
CA ALA A 92 -27.83 -10.80 -1.37
C ALA A 92 -27.43 -11.86 -2.39
N ALA A 93 -28.19 -12.96 -2.41
CA ALA A 93 -27.95 -14.11 -3.25
C ALA A 93 -28.27 -13.84 -4.71
N TRP A 94 -27.54 -14.53 -5.58
CA TRP A 94 -27.73 -14.49 -7.03
C TRP A 94 -28.08 -15.88 -7.53
N PRO A 95 -29.00 -16.01 -8.50
CA PRO A 95 -29.27 -17.29 -9.13
C PRO A 95 -28.06 -17.82 -9.90
N GLU A 96 -28.10 -19.11 -10.24
CA GLU A 96 -27.16 -19.69 -11.21
C GLU A 96 -27.24 -18.90 -12.53
N GLY A 97 -26.08 -18.61 -13.14
CA GLY A 97 -26.02 -17.73 -14.31
C GLY A 97 -26.12 -16.22 -13.98
N GLY A 98 -26.16 -15.83 -12.71
CA GLY A 98 -26.33 -14.42 -12.32
C GLY A 98 -25.19 -13.51 -12.78
N SER A 99 -23.96 -14.02 -12.94
CA SER A 99 -22.85 -13.24 -13.46
C SER A 99 -22.99 -12.99 -14.97
N GLU A 100 -23.46 -13.98 -15.71
CA GLU A 100 -23.76 -13.91 -17.14
C GLU A 100 -24.95 -12.97 -17.40
N SER A 101 -25.98 -13.03 -16.55
CA SER A 101 -27.09 -12.07 -16.58
C SER A 101 -26.60 -10.64 -16.40
N PHE A 102 -25.74 -10.42 -15.40
CA PHE A 102 -25.17 -9.10 -15.13
C PHE A 102 -24.38 -8.56 -16.33
N LEU A 103 -23.52 -9.39 -16.96
CA LEU A 103 -22.75 -8.99 -18.15
C LEU A 103 -23.61 -8.82 -19.41
N SER A 104 -24.75 -9.50 -19.50
CA SER A 104 -25.67 -9.31 -20.63
C SER A 104 -26.58 -8.08 -20.48
N GLY A 105 -26.43 -7.32 -19.39
CA GLY A 105 -27.15 -6.07 -19.14
C GLY A 105 -28.41 -6.21 -18.31
N ASP A 106 -28.63 -7.37 -17.67
CA ASP A 106 -29.71 -7.59 -16.69
C ASP A 106 -29.14 -7.81 -15.28
N PRO A 107 -28.84 -6.72 -14.55
CA PRO A 107 -28.25 -6.78 -13.22
C PRO A 107 -29.29 -6.93 -12.09
N TYR A 108 -30.57 -7.19 -12.40
CA TYR A 108 -31.66 -7.18 -11.41
C TYR A 108 -32.19 -8.58 -11.04
N VAL A 109 -31.52 -9.64 -11.49
CA VAL A 109 -31.91 -11.03 -11.21
C VAL A 109 -31.56 -11.52 -9.80
N PHE A 110 -30.93 -10.68 -8.97
CA PHE A 110 -30.62 -11.03 -7.57
C PHE A 110 -31.90 -11.20 -6.73
N THR A 111 -31.81 -12.02 -5.68
CA THR A 111 -32.93 -12.24 -4.75
C THR A 111 -32.80 -11.33 -3.53
N THR A 112 -33.79 -11.36 -2.63
CA THR A 112 -33.70 -10.72 -1.31
C THR A 112 -33.04 -11.60 -0.24
N ASP A 113 -32.73 -12.86 -0.58
CA ASP A 113 -32.12 -13.80 0.34
C ASP A 113 -30.68 -13.35 0.65
N PRO A 114 -30.26 -13.34 1.93
CA PRO A 114 -28.97 -12.82 2.29
C PRO A 114 -27.82 -13.74 1.85
N ALA A 115 -26.71 -13.15 1.40
CA ALA A 115 -25.49 -13.85 1.07
C ALA A 115 -24.43 -13.70 2.18
N PHE A 116 -23.77 -14.81 2.54
CA PHE A 116 -22.63 -14.79 3.44
C PHE A 116 -21.39 -14.22 2.75
N VAL A 117 -20.68 -13.31 3.41
CA VAL A 117 -19.43 -12.74 2.89
C VAL A 117 -18.35 -12.67 3.97
N VAL A 118 -17.10 -12.91 3.57
CA VAL A 118 -15.95 -12.96 4.50
C VAL A 118 -15.27 -11.61 4.72
N HIS A 119 -15.67 -10.59 3.97
CA HIS A 119 -15.03 -9.27 4.02
C HIS A 119 -16.02 -8.19 4.48
N PRO A 120 -15.56 -7.22 5.29
CA PRO A 120 -16.41 -6.11 5.70
C PRO A 120 -16.77 -5.20 4.50
N PRO A 121 -17.80 -4.35 4.65
CA PRO A 121 -18.55 -3.81 3.51
C PRO A 121 -17.91 -2.61 2.79
N LEU A 122 -16.95 -1.88 3.39
CA LEU A 122 -16.53 -0.58 2.85
C LEU A 122 -15.95 -0.66 1.44
N GLY A 123 -15.17 -1.70 1.14
CA GLY A 123 -14.57 -1.83 -0.20
C GLY A 123 -15.63 -2.04 -1.29
N LYS A 124 -16.72 -2.73 -0.96
CA LYS A 124 -17.87 -2.95 -1.86
C LYS A 124 -18.69 -1.68 -2.01
N TRP A 125 -18.87 -0.90 -0.94
CA TRP A 125 -19.46 0.44 -1.05
C TRP A 125 -18.66 1.37 -1.97
N ILE A 126 -17.33 1.29 -1.95
CA ILE A 126 -16.48 2.06 -2.86
C ILE A 126 -16.69 1.64 -4.31
N ILE A 127 -16.83 0.35 -4.59
CA ILE A 127 -17.17 -0.17 -5.93
C ILE A 127 -18.59 0.31 -6.33
N ALA A 128 -19.55 0.23 -5.41
CA ALA A 128 -20.93 0.68 -5.62
C ALA A 128 -21.02 2.17 -5.97
N LEU A 129 -20.18 3.03 -5.38
CA LEU A 129 -20.11 4.46 -5.73
C LEU A 129 -19.76 4.68 -7.21
N GLY A 130 -18.91 3.83 -7.79
CA GLY A 130 -18.61 3.88 -9.22
C GLY A 130 -19.83 3.54 -10.06
N MET A 131 -20.48 2.42 -9.75
CA MET A 131 -21.69 1.98 -10.44
C MET A 131 -22.87 2.94 -10.27
N MET A 132 -22.98 3.63 -9.13
CA MET A 132 -24.02 4.62 -8.88
C MET A 132 -23.91 5.82 -9.84
N VAL A 133 -22.69 6.22 -10.21
CA VAL A 133 -22.46 7.39 -11.07
C VAL A 133 -22.44 7.02 -12.55
N PHE A 134 -21.83 5.89 -12.90
CA PHE A 134 -21.59 5.50 -14.30
C PHE A 134 -22.48 4.34 -14.78
N GLY A 135 -23.27 3.76 -13.89
CA GLY A 135 -24.11 2.59 -14.16
C GLY A 135 -23.38 1.25 -13.98
N PRO A 136 -24.13 0.14 -13.91
CA PRO A 136 -23.60 -1.23 -13.81
C PRO A 136 -23.40 -1.89 -15.19
N GLY A 137 -23.46 -1.13 -16.29
CA GLY A 137 -23.52 -1.71 -17.64
C GLY A 137 -22.18 -2.26 -18.15
N ASP A 138 -21.05 -1.75 -17.64
CA ASP A 138 -19.73 -2.21 -18.07
C ASP A 138 -18.65 -2.08 -16.98
N GLY A 139 -17.48 -2.66 -17.30
CA GLY A 139 -16.29 -2.65 -16.46
C GLY A 139 -15.84 -1.26 -16.02
N TRP A 140 -16.15 -0.24 -16.79
CA TRP A 140 -15.76 1.12 -16.47
C TRP A 140 -16.44 1.60 -15.18
N GLY A 141 -17.74 1.33 -15.05
CA GLY A 141 -18.54 1.78 -13.90
C GLY A 141 -18.08 1.19 -12.57
N TRP A 142 -17.79 -0.11 -12.51
CA TRP A 142 -17.40 -0.76 -11.25
C TRP A 142 -15.89 -0.71 -10.96
N ARG A 143 -15.02 -0.43 -11.94
CA ARG A 143 -13.56 -0.34 -11.72
C ARG A 143 -13.06 1.08 -11.47
N ILE A 144 -13.80 2.13 -11.84
CA ILE A 144 -13.31 3.52 -11.80
C ILE A 144 -12.85 3.98 -10.41
N THR A 145 -13.61 3.66 -9.35
CA THR A 145 -13.25 4.07 -8.00
C THR A 145 -11.98 3.38 -7.50
N THR A 146 -11.81 2.08 -7.80
CA THR A 146 -10.57 1.34 -7.55
C THR A 146 -9.39 1.97 -8.30
N ALA A 147 -9.57 2.34 -9.57
CA ALA A 147 -8.53 2.97 -10.37
C ALA A 147 -8.11 4.33 -9.80
N LEU A 148 -9.07 5.15 -9.37
CA LEU A 148 -8.81 6.45 -8.74
C LEU A 148 -8.05 6.30 -7.41
N LEU A 149 -8.40 5.31 -6.57
CA LEU A 149 -7.66 5.04 -5.34
C LEU A 149 -6.25 4.48 -5.61
N GLY A 150 -6.07 3.71 -6.69
CA GLY A 150 -4.76 3.29 -7.18
C GLY A 150 -3.87 4.48 -7.59
N ILE A 151 -4.42 5.42 -8.36
CA ILE A 151 -3.75 6.68 -8.73
C ILE A 151 -3.45 7.52 -7.49
N GLY A 152 -4.40 7.61 -6.56
CA GLY A 152 -4.23 8.28 -5.27
C GLY A 152 -3.12 7.66 -4.42
N SER A 153 -2.95 6.33 -4.46
CA SER A 153 -1.90 5.62 -3.74
C SER A 153 -0.50 5.99 -4.24
N VAL A 154 -0.34 6.20 -5.56
CA VAL A 154 0.91 6.73 -6.13
C VAL A 154 1.23 8.12 -5.56
N LEU A 155 0.24 9.01 -5.48
CA LEU A 155 0.42 10.33 -4.88
C LEU A 155 0.76 10.23 -3.38
N LEU A 156 0.05 9.41 -2.62
CA LEU A 156 0.33 9.21 -1.19
C LEU A 156 1.74 8.68 -0.96
N LEU A 157 2.21 7.76 -1.78
CA LEU A 157 3.59 7.25 -1.72
C LEU A 157 4.62 8.37 -1.93
N MET A 158 4.40 9.25 -2.91
CA MET A 158 5.26 10.43 -3.12
C MET A 158 5.25 11.37 -1.90
N LEU A 159 4.08 11.62 -1.31
CA LEU A 159 3.95 12.46 -0.12
C LEU A 159 4.72 11.88 1.08
N ILE A 160 4.61 10.56 1.31
CA ILE A 160 5.34 9.84 2.36
C ILE A 160 6.85 9.91 2.09
N ALA A 161 7.30 9.59 0.87
CA ALA A 161 8.72 9.63 0.50
C ALA A 161 9.32 11.04 0.65
N ARG A 162 8.56 12.08 0.27
CA ARG A 162 8.96 13.49 0.43
C ARG A 162 9.12 13.86 1.90
N ARG A 163 8.19 13.44 2.76
CA ARG A 163 8.24 13.70 4.21
C ARG A 163 9.39 12.96 4.89
N LEU A 164 9.64 11.70 4.51
CA LEU A 164 10.74 10.91 5.08
C LEU A 164 12.11 11.49 4.70
N THR A 165 12.27 11.99 3.47
CA THR A 165 13.60 12.35 2.93
C THR A 165 13.85 13.83 2.72
N GLY A 166 12.81 14.65 2.72
CA GLY A 166 12.87 16.08 2.38
C GLY A 166 13.13 16.35 0.89
N SER A 167 13.16 15.33 0.03
CA SER A 167 13.56 15.46 -1.38
C SER A 167 12.43 15.14 -2.34
N THR A 168 12.10 16.11 -3.19
CA THR A 168 11.12 15.94 -4.28
C THR A 168 11.59 14.91 -5.32
N ASN A 169 12.89 14.82 -5.61
CA ASN A 169 13.38 13.83 -6.58
C ASN A 169 13.17 12.40 -6.08
N VAL A 170 13.48 12.16 -4.79
CA VAL A 170 13.30 10.86 -4.15
C VAL A 170 11.81 10.52 -4.13
N ALA A 171 10.94 11.48 -3.83
CA ALA A 171 9.50 11.30 -3.92
C ALA A 171 9.03 10.92 -5.32
N VAL A 172 9.45 11.67 -6.34
CA VAL A 172 9.13 11.42 -7.75
C VAL A 172 9.61 10.04 -8.19
N VAL A 173 10.79 9.57 -7.77
CA VAL A 173 11.27 8.22 -8.07
C VAL A 173 10.38 7.15 -7.44
N ALA A 174 9.99 7.29 -6.16
CA ALA A 174 9.11 6.33 -5.51
C ALA A 174 7.74 6.24 -6.21
N GLY A 175 7.13 7.40 -6.50
CA GLY A 175 5.86 7.46 -7.22
C GLY A 175 5.97 6.94 -8.65
N PHE A 176 7.05 7.28 -9.36
CA PHE A 176 7.29 6.81 -10.73
C PHE A 176 7.36 5.29 -10.79
N LEU A 177 8.14 4.67 -9.90
CA LEU A 177 8.24 3.21 -9.82
C LEU A 177 6.88 2.55 -9.56
N MET A 178 6.04 3.12 -8.68
CA MET A 178 4.69 2.61 -8.44
C MET A 178 3.74 2.86 -9.62
N ALA A 179 3.91 3.98 -10.33
CA ALA A 179 3.08 4.33 -11.49
C ALA A 179 3.26 3.31 -12.62
N ILE A 180 4.49 2.83 -12.83
CA ILE A 180 4.86 1.88 -13.90
C ILE A 180 4.90 0.41 -13.45
N ASP A 181 4.57 0.11 -12.19
CA ASP A 181 4.62 -1.27 -11.68
C ASP A 181 3.40 -2.09 -12.14
N GLY A 182 3.65 -3.29 -12.68
CA GLY A 182 2.62 -4.16 -13.25
C GLY A 182 1.56 -4.58 -12.23
N LEU A 183 1.96 -4.96 -11.01
CA LEU A 183 1.05 -5.32 -9.94
C LEU A 183 0.22 -4.11 -9.52
N ALA A 184 0.84 -2.94 -9.34
CA ALA A 184 0.11 -1.72 -9.00
C ALA A 184 -0.89 -1.30 -10.10
N ILE A 185 -0.56 -1.50 -11.38
CA ILE A 185 -1.47 -1.20 -12.50
C ILE A 185 -2.63 -2.19 -12.49
N THR A 186 -2.35 -3.50 -12.51
CA THR A 186 -3.37 -4.56 -12.49
C THR A 186 -4.34 -4.39 -11.34
N MET A 187 -3.83 -4.24 -10.11
CA MET A 187 -4.68 -4.13 -8.91
C MET A 187 -5.48 -2.82 -8.83
N SER A 188 -5.13 -1.81 -9.64
CA SER A 188 -5.93 -0.60 -9.79
C SER A 188 -7.03 -0.77 -10.86
N ARG A 189 -6.90 -1.75 -11.76
CA ARG A 189 -7.78 -1.94 -12.92
C ARG A 189 -8.79 -3.06 -12.77
N VAL A 190 -8.71 -3.84 -11.69
CA VAL A 190 -9.67 -4.90 -11.36
C VAL A 190 -10.46 -4.46 -10.14
N ALA A 191 -11.78 -4.66 -10.10
CA ALA A 191 -12.62 -4.23 -8.98
C ALA A 191 -12.47 -5.17 -7.77
N LEU A 192 -11.32 -5.05 -7.10
CA LEU A 192 -10.94 -5.80 -5.90
C LEU A 192 -10.81 -4.88 -4.69
N LEU A 193 -10.86 -5.49 -3.49
CA LEU A 193 -10.77 -4.77 -2.22
C LEU A 193 -9.32 -4.36 -1.86
N ASP A 194 -8.31 -5.04 -2.40
CA ASP A 194 -6.90 -4.84 -2.03
C ASP A 194 -6.33 -3.47 -2.46
N GLY A 195 -6.83 -2.89 -3.54
CA GLY A 195 -6.49 -1.53 -3.97
C GLY A 195 -6.95 -0.46 -2.97
N PRO A 196 -8.26 -0.37 -2.66
CA PRO A 196 -8.79 0.49 -1.61
C PRO A 196 -8.13 0.28 -0.24
N LEU A 197 -7.86 -0.96 0.15
CA LEU A 197 -7.13 -1.28 1.38
C LEU A 197 -5.75 -0.61 1.40
N THR A 198 -4.97 -0.77 0.32
CA THR A 198 -3.63 -0.21 0.20
C THR A 198 -3.65 1.32 0.31
N PHE A 199 -4.64 1.97 -0.32
CA PHE A 199 -4.82 3.41 -0.24
C PHE A 199 -5.02 3.88 1.20
N PHE A 200 -5.95 3.28 1.94
CA PHE A 200 -6.23 3.67 3.33
C PHE A 200 -5.09 3.36 4.28
N VAL A 201 -4.34 2.27 4.03
CA VAL A 201 -3.13 1.97 4.79
C VAL A 201 -2.06 3.04 4.55
N LEU A 202 -1.78 3.43 3.31
CA LEU A 202 -0.86 4.53 3.01
C LEU A 202 -1.30 5.84 3.66
N LEU A 203 -2.61 6.13 3.66
CA LEU A 203 -3.16 7.31 4.30
C LEU A 203 -2.93 7.29 5.83
N GLY A 204 -3.14 6.13 6.48
CA GLY A 204 -2.81 5.92 7.89
C GLY A 204 -1.33 6.14 8.21
N PHE A 205 -0.42 5.60 7.39
CA PHE A 205 1.02 5.82 7.51
C PHE A 205 1.40 7.29 7.33
N LEU A 206 0.80 7.98 6.36
CA LEU A 206 1.01 9.41 6.14
C LEU A 206 0.58 10.22 7.39
N PHE A 207 -0.60 9.94 7.95
CA PHE A 207 -1.08 10.65 9.13
C PHE A 207 -0.22 10.39 10.37
N VAL A 208 0.23 9.15 10.60
CA VAL A 208 1.20 8.84 11.68
C VAL A 208 2.52 9.61 11.48
N LEU A 209 2.99 9.75 10.24
CA LEU A 209 4.19 10.51 9.92
C LEU A 209 4.02 12.02 10.19
N LEU A 210 2.87 12.60 9.81
CA LEU A 210 2.53 13.99 10.11
C LEU A 210 2.41 14.25 11.63
N ASP A 211 1.84 13.29 12.36
CA ASP A 211 1.75 13.38 13.80
C ASP A 211 3.15 13.37 14.43
N ARG A 212 4.02 12.45 14.00
CA ARG A 212 5.38 12.32 14.52
C ARG A 212 6.15 13.63 14.45
N GLU A 213 6.11 14.32 13.30
CA GLU A 213 6.75 15.63 13.12
C GLU A 213 6.27 16.64 14.15
N ARG A 214 4.95 16.75 14.34
CA ARG A 214 4.34 17.69 15.29
C ARG A 214 4.60 17.32 16.75
N THR A 215 4.51 16.05 17.08
CA THR A 215 4.64 15.52 18.45
C THR A 215 6.07 15.68 18.95
N MET A 216 7.07 15.36 18.13
CA MET A 216 8.48 15.53 18.51
C MET A 216 8.81 16.99 18.81
N THR A 217 8.38 17.94 17.96
CA THR A 217 8.61 19.37 18.18
C THR A 217 7.93 19.87 19.46
N ARG A 218 6.70 19.44 19.72
CA ARG A 218 5.95 19.85 20.93
C ARG A 218 6.56 19.32 22.22
N ILE A 219 6.98 18.06 22.24
CA ILE A 219 7.65 17.48 23.42
C ILE A 219 8.95 18.25 23.69
N ALA A 220 9.76 18.46 22.66
CA ALA A 220 11.02 19.20 22.79
C ALA A 220 10.81 20.63 23.30
N ALA A 221 9.89 21.39 22.70
CA ALA A 221 9.59 22.77 23.12
C ALA A 221 9.05 22.84 24.55
N THR A 222 8.17 21.90 24.93
CA THR A 222 7.59 21.87 26.30
C THR A 222 8.63 21.53 27.35
N VAL A 223 9.55 20.61 27.05
CA VAL A 223 10.62 20.27 27.99
C VAL A 223 11.64 21.39 28.09
N ALA A 224 12.02 22.03 26.97
CA ALA A 224 12.92 23.17 26.97
C ALA A 224 12.37 24.34 27.81
N ALA A 225 11.09 24.69 27.63
CA ALA A 225 10.45 25.76 28.40
C ALA A 225 10.35 25.47 29.92
N ARG A 226 10.48 24.21 30.34
CA ARG A 226 10.49 23.81 31.76
C ARG A 226 11.90 23.68 32.34
N ALA A 227 12.93 23.68 31.49
CA ALA A 227 14.31 23.52 31.88
C ALA A 227 15.04 24.86 32.13
N ASP A 228 14.36 26.00 31.95
CA ASP A 228 14.89 27.33 32.27
C ASP A 228 15.05 27.51 33.79
N GLY A 229 16.13 26.96 34.34
CA GLY A 229 16.57 27.12 35.73
C GLY A 229 16.29 25.93 36.66
N ASP A 230 15.45 24.97 36.24
CA ASP A 230 15.02 23.82 37.04
C ASP A 230 15.59 22.47 36.53
N PRO A 231 15.63 21.42 37.38
CA PRO A 231 15.97 20.06 36.97
C PRO A 231 15.06 19.55 35.83
N LEU A 232 15.61 18.67 34.98
CA LEU A 232 14.82 18.03 33.93
C LEU A 232 13.56 17.35 34.49
N PRO A 233 12.39 17.49 33.82
CA PRO A 233 11.13 17.05 34.35
C PRO A 233 11.05 15.52 34.45
N SER A 234 10.56 15.00 35.57
CA SER A 234 10.36 13.56 35.75
C SER A 234 9.27 12.99 34.82
N TRP A 235 8.27 13.80 34.46
CA TRP A 235 7.15 13.45 33.56
C TRP A 235 7.01 14.43 32.40
N GLY A 236 6.74 13.91 31.21
CA GLY A 236 6.46 14.71 30.01
C GLY A 236 5.01 15.24 29.95
N PRO A 237 4.69 16.04 28.92
CA PRO A 237 3.30 16.41 28.64
C PRO A 237 2.51 15.23 28.05
N VAL A 238 1.23 15.11 28.39
CA VAL A 238 0.28 14.24 27.67
C VAL A 238 -0.39 15.06 26.58
N LEU A 239 -0.27 14.60 25.34
CA LEU A 239 -0.77 15.28 24.16
C LEU A 239 -2.10 14.67 23.73
N TRP A 240 -3.20 15.34 24.06
CA TRP A 240 -4.56 15.00 23.60
C TRP A 240 -4.91 15.63 22.25
N ASN A 241 -4.37 16.83 21.97
CA ASN A 241 -4.57 17.50 20.69
C ASN A 241 -3.64 16.91 19.61
N ARG A 242 -3.94 15.69 19.17
CA ARG A 242 -3.26 14.95 18.08
C ARG A 242 -4.27 14.61 16.96
N PRO A 243 -4.72 15.60 16.16
CA PRO A 243 -5.75 15.38 15.14
C PRO A 243 -5.31 14.40 14.06
N TRP A 244 -4.00 14.28 13.82
CA TRP A 244 -3.45 13.30 12.88
C TRP A 244 -3.58 11.86 13.38
N ILE A 245 -3.62 11.62 14.69
CA ILE A 245 -3.92 10.27 15.23
C ILE A 245 -5.40 9.93 15.07
N ILE A 246 -6.30 10.91 15.24
CA ILE A 246 -7.72 10.75 14.92
C ILE A 246 -7.89 10.43 13.43
N ALA A 247 -7.23 11.18 12.55
CA ALA A 247 -7.26 10.94 11.11
C ALA A 247 -6.66 9.56 10.74
N ALA A 248 -5.57 9.15 11.39
CA ALA A 248 -5.00 7.82 11.25
C ALA A 248 -5.99 6.73 11.70
N GLY A 249 -6.70 6.96 12.80
CA GLY A 249 -7.76 6.08 13.30
C GLY A 249 -8.86 5.91 12.26
N ALA A 250 -9.34 7.01 11.69
CA ALA A 250 -10.35 6.97 10.63
C ALA A 250 -9.86 6.22 9.38
N ALA A 251 -8.63 6.49 8.91
CA ALA A 251 -8.06 5.81 7.76
C ALA A 251 -7.84 4.30 8.02
N LEU A 252 -7.33 3.91 9.18
CA LEU A 252 -7.08 2.50 9.51
C LEU A 252 -8.37 1.75 9.88
N GLY A 253 -9.38 2.45 10.40
CA GLY A 253 -10.75 1.95 10.53
C GLY A 253 -11.34 1.66 9.15
N ALA A 254 -11.19 2.58 8.20
CA ALA A 254 -11.58 2.36 6.81
C ALA A 254 -10.81 1.18 6.18
N ALA A 255 -9.50 1.08 6.39
CA ALA A 255 -8.71 -0.08 5.94
C ALA A 255 -9.26 -1.40 6.50
N SER A 256 -9.56 -1.43 7.80
CA SER A 256 -10.14 -2.60 8.49
C SER A 256 -11.54 -2.93 7.98
N ALA A 257 -12.31 -1.91 7.60
CA ALA A 257 -13.65 -2.01 7.01
C ALA A 257 -13.65 -2.42 5.52
N VAL A 258 -12.49 -2.38 4.85
CA VAL A 258 -12.31 -2.95 3.52
C VAL A 258 -11.91 -4.42 3.64
N LYS A 259 -10.92 -4.72 4.50
CA LYS A 259 -10.40 -6.08 4.72
C LYS A 259 -9.71 -6.14 6.09
N TRP A 260 -9.89 -7.23 6.83
CA TRP A 260 -9.31 -7.36 8.18
C TRP A 260 -7.79 -7.38 8.24
N SER A 261 -7.09 -7.53 7.12
CA SER A 261 -5.66 -7.25 7.07
C SER A 261 -5.33 -5.81 7.49
N GLY A 262 -6.25 -4.85 7.32
CA GLY A 262 -6.15 -3.51 7.87
C GLY A 262 -6.12 -3.45 9.40
N ALA A 263 -6.73 -4.41 10.10
CA ALA A 263 -6.69 -4.47 11.56
C ALA A 263 -5.30 -4.81 12.09
N TRP A 264 -4.55 -5.67 11.38
CA TRP A 264 -3.14 -5.94 11.69
C TRP A 264 -2.28 -4.68 11.54
N VAL A 265 -2.56 -3.89 10.50
CA VAL A 265 -1.88 -2.60 10.30
C VAL A 265 -2.23 -1.61 11.40
N LEU A 266 -3.50 -1.53 11.81
CA LEU A 266 -3.96 -0.69 12.92
C LEU A 266 -3.23 -1.04 14.21
N ALA A 267 -3.17 -2.33 14.56
CA ALA A 267 -2.47 -2.80 15.75
C ALA A 267 -0.96 -2.49 15.68
N GLY A 268 -0.32 -2.78 14.55
CA GLY A 268 1.10 -2.52 14.36
C GLY A 268 1.46 -1.03 14.42
N LEU A 269 0.65 -0.14 13.83
CA LEU A 269 0.84 1.30 13.95
C LEU A 269 0.51 1.83 15.35
N GLY A 270 -0.44 1.23 16.06
CA GLY A 270 -0.68 1.51 17.48
C GLY A 270 0.56 1.24 18.34
N VAL A 271 1.19 0.08 18.14
CA VAL A 271 2.46 -0.25 18.81
C VAL A 271 3.58 0.71 18.38
N TYR A 272 3.68 1.02 17.09
CA TYR A 272 4.66 1.98 16.57
C TYR A 272 4.53 3.35 17.24
N LEU A 273 3.31 3.85 17.47
CA LEU A 273 3.06 5.12 18.15
C LEU A 273 3.58 5.10 19.60
N VAL A 274 3.30 4.04 20.36
CA VAL A 274 3.79 3.90 21.74
C VAL A 274 5.33 3.88 21.77
N VAL A 275 5.95 3.09 20.89
CA VAL A 275 7.42 2.98 20.80
C VAL A 275 8.04 4.32 20.40
N THR A 276 7.47 5.00 19.41
CA THR A 276 8.01 6.29 18.95
C THR A 276 7.83 7.41 19.97
N ASP A 277 6.73 7.44 20.70
CA ASP A 277 6.49 8.36 21.82
C ASP A 277 7.47 8.11 22.97
N ALA A 278 7.78 6.84 23.27
CA ALA A 278 8.78 6.46 24.28
C ALA A 278 10.19 6.93 23.90
N LEU A 279 10.60 6.69 22.65
CA LEU A 279 11.90 7.14 22.14
C LEU A 279 12.01 8.67 22.08
N ALA A 280 10.93 9.37 21.75
CA ALA A 280 10.90 10.83 21.78
C ALA A 280 11.10 11.38 23.19
N ARG A 281 10.45 10.77 24.19
CA ARG A 281 10.59 11.16 25.61
C ARG A 281 11.97 10.90 26.16
N ARG A 282 12.55 9.75 25.82
CA ARG A 282 13.94 9.42 26.15
C ARG A 282 14.91 10.45 25.59
N ARG A 283 14.73 10.88 24.34
CA ARG A 283 15.57 11.92 23.71
C ARG A 283 15.39 13.30 24.33
N ALA A 284 14.19 13.60 24.82
CA ALA A 284 13.91 14.86 25.51
C ALA A 284 14.43 14.89 26.97
N GLY A 285 15.05 13.81 27.47
CA GLY A 285 15.62 13.78 28.82
C GLY A 285 14.60 13.57 29.95
N ILE A 286 13.38 13.11 29.63
CA ILE A 286 12.37 12.77 30.64
C ILE A 286 12.83 11.54 31.43
N GLN A 287 12.87 11.63 32.77
CA GLN A 287 13.42 10.58 33.62
C GLN A 287 12.57 9.30 33.59
N LEU A 288 11.24 9.42 33.77
CA LEU A 288 10.31 8.28 33.77
C LEU A 288 9.76 7.99 32.37
N TRP A 289 10.61 8.10 31.34
CA TRP A 289 10.19 8.01 29.93
C TRP A 289 9.37 6.76 29.57
N PRO A 290 9.60 5.54 30.11
CA PRO A 290 8.77 4.38 29.75
C PRO A 290 7.36 4.48 30.33
N ALA A 291 7.23 4.85 31.62
CA ALA A 291 5.95 5.02 32.28
C ALA A 291 5.16 6.20 31.69
N ASP A 292 5.84 7.29 31.36
CA ASP A 292 5.23 8.44 30.70
C ASP A 292 4.76 8.12 29.28
N ALA A 293 5.49 7.25 28.55
CA ALA A 293 5.06 6.75 27.26
C ALA A 293 3.82 5.85 27.35
N LEU A 294 3.70 5.03 28.39
CA LEU A 294 2.49 4.24 28.62
C LEU A 294 1.28 5.15 28.90
N ARG A 295 1.47 6.18 29.73
CA ARG A 295 0.44 7.21 29.99
C ARG A 295 0.01 7.93 28.72
N GLN A 296 0.97 8.33 27.87
CA GLN A 296 0.67 8.88 26.54
C GLN A 296 -0.01 7.84 25.63
N GLY A 297 0.38 6.57 25.73
CA GLY A 297 -0.17 5.46 24.97
C GLY A 297 -1.67 5.29 25.19
N VAL A 298 -2.15 5.46 26.42
CA VAL A 298 -3.60 5.47 26.73
C VAL A 298 -4.32 6.60 25.97
N ALA A 299 -3.77 7.81 25.99
CA ALA A 299 -4.34 8.93 25.23
C ALA A 299 -4.32 8.65 23.72
N SER A 300 -3.21 8.15 23.19
CA SER A 300 -3.08 7.77 21.79
C SER A 300 -4.05 6.66 21.38
N PHE A 301 -4.29 5.68 22.25
CA PHE A 301 -5.27 4.62 22.06
C PHE A 301 -6.69 5.17 21.93
N VAL A 302 -7.09 6.04 22.86
CA VAL A 302 -8.43 6.68 22.85
C VAL A 302 -8.63 7.55 21.60
N LEU A 303 -7.58 8.15 21.07
CA LEU A 303 -7.65 8.96 19.85
C LEU A 303 -7.66 8.11 18.56
N LEU A 304 -7.09 6.90 18.61
CA LEU A 304 -6.93 6.03 17.43
C LEU A 304 -8.07 5.00 17.32
N VAL A 305 -8.26 4.18 18.35
CA VAL A 305 -9.05 2.94 18.28
C VAL A 305 -10.56 3.20 18.28
N PRO A 306 -11.12 4.03 19.17
CA PRO A 306 -12.55 4.38 19.12
C PRO A 306 -12.97 4.98 17.78
N VAL A 307 -12.12 5.83 17.18
CA VAL A 307 -12.38 6.44 15.88
C VAL A 307 -12.36 5.39 14.77
N ALA A 308 -11.37 4.49 14.79
CA ALA A 308 -11.30 3.39 13.85
C ALA A 308 -12.52 2.46 13.96
N PHE A 309 -12.93 2.14 15.18
CA PHE A 309 -14.11 1.33 15.46
C PHE A 309 -15.40 2.02 14.98
N ALA A 310 -15.53 3.34 15.18
CA ALA A 310 -16.66 4.11 14.67
C ALA A 310 -16.72 4.09 13.14
N VAL A 311 -15.61 4.32 12.44
CA VAL A 311 -15.57 4.22 10.97
C VAL A 311 -15.89 2.81 10.49
N TYR A 312 -15.39 1.80 11.19
CA TYR A 312 -15.72 0.41 10.90
C TYR A 312 -17.22 0.17 11.01
N LEU A 313 -17.86 0.54 12.13
CA LEU A 313 -19.30 0.40 12.32
C LEU A 313 -20.12 1.21 11.31
N VAL A 314 -19.66 2.41 10.92
CA VAL A 314 -20.32 3.23 9.90
C VAL A 314 -20.39 2.49 8.56
N SER A 315 -19.39 1.68 8.21
CA SER A 315 -19.45 0.88 6.98
C SER A 315 -20.58 -0.16 6.98
N TRP A 316 -20.98 -0.64 8.17
CA TRP A 316 -22.07 -1.59 8.37
C TRP A 316 -23.46 -0.94 8.43
N THR A 317 -23.56 0.38 8.20
CA THR A 317 -24.83 1.11 8.31
C THR A 317 -25.92 0.56 7.39
N GLY A 318 -25.59 0.08 6.19
CA GLY A 318 -26.55 -0.59 5.31
C GLY A 318 -27.22 -1.76 6.02
N TRP A 319 -26.44 -2.78 6.40
CA TRP A 319 -26.90 -3.97 7.13
C TRP A 319 -27.62 -3.64 8.45
N LEU A 320 -27.13 -2.63 9.18
CA LEU A 320 -27.72 -2.22 10.47
C LEU A 320 -29.06 -1.48 10.30
N ALA A 321 -29.19 -0.66 9.27
CA ALA A 321 -30.40 0.14 9.01
C ALA A 321 -31.48 -0.65 8.28
N THR A 322 -31.13 -1.74 7.62
CA THR A 322 -32.06 -2.64 6.92
C THR A 322 -32.45 -3.84 7.77
N ASP A 323 -33.53 -4.50 7.37
CA ASP A 323 -34.06 -5.68 8.05
C ASP A 323 -33.54 -7.02 7.49
N GLY A 324 -32.93 -6.99 6.30
CA GLY A 324 -32.28 -8.15 5.70
C GLY A 324 -30.77 -8.21 6.00
N GLY A 325 -30.10 -9.19 5.39
CA GLY A 325 -28.67 -9.42 5.55
C GLY A 325 -28.35 -10.71 6.32
N TYR A 326 -27.18 -11.27 6.05
CA TYR A 326 -26.77 -12.55 6.65
C TYR A 326 -26.67 -12.40 8.16
N ASP A 327 -27.19 -13.39 8.91
CA ASP A 327 -27.26 -13.40 10.37
C ASP A 327 -27.94 -12.17 11.01
N ARG A 328 -28.76 -11.39 10.28
CA ARG A 328 -29.35 -10.12 10.78
C ARG A 328 -30.16 -10.24 12.08
N HIS A 329 -30.82 -11.37 12.27
CA HIS A 329 -31.71 -11.67 13.40
C HIS A 329 -31.25 -12.89 14.20
N VAL A 330 -29.97 -13.29 14.07
CA VAL A 330 -29.46 -14.50 14.72
C VAL A 330 -29.53 -14.44 16.25
N ALA A 331 -29.36 -13.24 16.83
CA ALA A 331 -29.43 -13.06 18.28
C ALA A 331 -30.86 -13.06 18.83
N ASP A 332 -31.89 -12.95 18.00
CA ASP A 332 -33.29 -12.88 18.47
C ASP A 332 -33.73 -14.19 19.13
N ALA A 333 -33.23 -15.32 18.63
CA ALA A 333 -33.52 -16.65 19.17
C ALA A 333 -32.82 -16.92 20.50
N ASN A 334 -31.65 -16.32 20.72
CA ASN A 334 -30.88 -16.49 21.96
C ASN A 334 -30.10 -15.20 22.31
N PRO A 335 -30.79 -14.19 22.87
CA PRO A 335 -30.15 -12.94 23.26
C PRO A 335 -29.08 -13.14 24.32
N ALA A 336 -28.03 -12.32 24.28
CA ALA A 336 -26.99 -12.34 25.28
C ALA A 336 -27.56 -12.07 26.68
N SER A 337 -27.12 -12.87 27.66
CA SER A 337 -27.50 -12.75 29.06
C SER A 337 -26.37 -12.14 29.91
N GLY A 338 -26.67 -11.82 31.17
CA GLY A 338 -25.69 -11.25 32.11
C GLY A 338 -25.25 -9.85 31.71
N PHE A 339 -23.93 -9.59 31.78
CA PHE A 339 -23.34 -8.27 31.53
C PHE A 339 -23.61 -7.73 30.11
N TRP A 340 -23.89 -8.59 29.13
CA TRP A 340 -24.05 -8.18 27.74
C TRP A 340 -25.50 -7.94 27.32
N SER A 341 -26.47 -8.12 28.22
CA SER A 341 -27.90 -7.99 27.93
C SER A 341 -28.35 -6.58 27.55
N TRP A 342 -27.57 -5.56 27.91
CA TRP A 342 -27.86 -4.16 27.55
C TRP A 342 -27.48 -3.80 26.11
N VAL A 343 -26.69 -4.63 25.42
CA VAL A 343 -26.28 -4.38 24.03
C VAL A 343 -27.49 -4.60 23.11
N PRO A 344 -27.84 -3.67 22.22
CA PRO A 344 -28.94 -3.86 21.27
C PRO A 344 -28.81 -5.14 20.42
N LEU A 345 -29.93 -5.84 20.19
CA LEU A 345 -29.96 -7.10 19.42
C LEU A 345 -29.22 -7.02 18.07
N PRO A 346 -29.37 -5.97 17.23
CA PRO A 346 -28.63 -5.90 15.96
C PRO A 346 -27.11 -5.90 16.13
N LEU A 347 -26.59 -5.31 17.22
CA LEU A 347 -25.15 -5.32 17.50
C LEU A 347 -24.68 -6.68 18.05
N GLN A 348 -25.54 -7.39 18.78
CA GLN A 348 -25.27 -8.77 19.17
C GLN A 348 -25.24 -9.70 17.95
N SER A 349 -26.21 -9.58 17.05
CA SER A 349 -26.26 -10.30 15.77
C SER A 349 -25.03 -9.99 14.93
N LEU A 350 -24.64 -8.70 14.84
CA LEU A 350 -23.43 -8.31 14.13
C LEU A 350 -22.18 -8.97 14.73
N TRP A 351 -22.06 -9.03 16.06
CA TRP A 351 -20.97 -9.73 16.72
C TRP A 351 -20.94 -11.23 16.38
N GLN A 352 -22.09 -11.89 16.38
CA GLN A 352 -22.18 -13.29 15.98
C GLN A 352 -21.79 -13.48 14.52
N TYR A 353 -22.24 -12.60 13.62
CA TYR A 353 -21.80 -12.61 12.22
C TYR A 353 -20.28 -12.47 12.10
N HIS A 354 -19.64 -11.60 12.89
CA HIS A 354 -18.18 -11.48 12.91
C HIS A 354 -17.48 -12.76 13.38
N LEU A 355 -18.06 -13.51 14.33
CA LEU A 355 -17.54 -14.83 14.71
C LEU A 355 -17.64 -15.82 13.54
N THR A 356 -18.76 -15.83 12.83
CA THR A 356 -18.94 -16.65 11.62
C THR A 356 -17.92 -16.28 10.53
N MET A 357 -17.73 -14.98 10.27
CA MET A 357 -16.71 -14.47 9.34
C MET A 357 -15.30 -14.90 9.73
N TYR A 358 -14.93 -14.79 11.01
CA TYR A 358 -13.62 -15.20 11.52
C TYR A 358 -13.38 -16.70 11.36
N ASN A 359 -14.35 -17.51 11.77
CA ASN A 359 -14.25 -18.96 11.65
C ASN A 359 -14.17 -19.40 10.18
N SER A 360 -14.92 -18.74 9.29
CA SER A 360 -14.81 -19.00 7.85
C SER A 360 -13.44 -18.60 7.31
N ALA A 361 -12.99 -17.36 7.56
CA ALA A 361 -11.74 -16.82 7.03
C ALA A 361 -10.49 -17.57 7.50
N ALA A 362 -10.51 -18.10 8.74
CA ALA A 362 -9.44 -18.91 9.30
C ALA A 362 -9.36 -20.31 8.67
N ASN A 363 -10.47 -20.84 8.14
CA ASN A 363 -10.59 -22.20 7.62
C ASN A 363 -10.66 -22.28 6.08
N ILE A 364 -10.27 -21.23 5.36
CA ILE A 364 -10.13 -21.28 3.89
C ILE A 364 -8.82 -22.02 3.55
N THR A 365 -8.89 -23.35 3.55
CA THR A 365 -7.77 -24.27 3.29
C THR A 365 -7.96 -25.10 2.02
N SER A 366 -9.00 -24.80 1.23
CA SER A 366 -9.27 -25.51 -0.02
C SER A 366 -8.11 -25.30 -1.02
N PRO A 367 -7.58 -26.38 -1.64
CA PRO A 367 -6.56 -26.25 -2.66
C PRO A 367 -7.03 -25.38 -3.84
N HIS A 368 -6.15 -24.52 -4.33
CA HIS A 368 -6.42 -23.69 -5.50
C HIS A 368 -5.19 -23.68 -6.41
N THR A 369 -5.40 -23.79 -7.72
CA THR A 369 -4.31 -23.87 -8.71
C THR A 369 -3.37 -22.68 -8.60
N TYR A 370 -3.88 -21.46 -8.43
CA TYR A 370 -3.05 -20.25 -8.25
C TYR A 370 -2.63 -19.95 -6.80
N GLY A 371 -2.84 -20.88 -5.86
CA GLY A 371 -2.48 -20.70 -4.45
C GLY A 371 -0.97 -20.50 -4.27
N SER A 372 -0.59 -19.40 -3.61
CA SER A 372 0.80 -19.01 -3.33
C SER A 372 0.96 -18.71 -1.83
N PRO A 373 1.54 -19.64 -1.04
CA PRO A 373 1.89 -19.39 0.35
C PRO A 373 2.80 -18.16 0.52
N ALA A 374 2.68 -17.47 1.65
CA ALA A 374 3.32 -16.17 1.88
C ALA A 374 4.84 -16.16 1.70
N TRP A 375 5.54 -17.23 2.11
CA TRP A 375 7.00 -17.33 1.96
C TRP A 375 7.47 -17.27 0.50
N GLN A 376 6.61 -17.59 -0.48
CA GLN A 376 6.92 -17.55 -1.91
C GLN A 376 6.90 -16.13 -2.47
N TRP A 377 6.23 -15.19 -1.80
CA TRP A 377 5.96 -13.86 -2.33
C TRP A 377 7.21 -13.02 -2.58
N PRO A 378 8.20 -12.94 -1.66
CA PRO A 378 9.44 -12.19 -1.93
C PRO A 378 10.22 -12.73 -3.13
N LEU A 379 10.09 -14.03 -3.41
CA LEU A 379 10.77 -14.71 -4.51
C LEU A 379 10.00 -14.66 -5.82
N LEU A 380 8.75 -14.16 -5.80
CA LEU A 380 7.85 -14.11 -6.95
C LEU A 380 7.73 -15.49 -7.64
N LEU A 381 7.59 -16.57 -6.86
CA LEU A 381 7.58 -17.92 -7.44
C LEU A 381 6.26 -18.23 -8.16
N ARG A 382 5.13 -17.75 -7.64
CA ARG A 382 3.81 -18.08 -8.18
C ARG A 382 2.89 -16.85 -8.24
N PRO A 383 3.00 -16.01 -9.27
CA PRO A 383 2.06 -14.92 -9.50
C PRO A 383 0.67 -15.47 -9.84
N THR A 384 -0.36 -14.64 -9.65
CA THR A 384 -1.75 -15.00 -9.91
C THR A 384 -2.17 -14.49 -11.28
N THR A 385 -2.72 -15.39 -12.11
CA THR A 385 -3.42 -15.02 -13.34
C THR A 385 -4.89 -14.77 -13.00
N MET A 386 -5.38 -13.58 -13.31
CA MET A 386 -6.76 -13.14 -13.06
C MET A 386 -7.65 -13.28 -14.29
N TYR A 387 -7.05 -13.26 -15.48
CA TYR A 387 -7.77 -13.39 -16.74
C TYR A 387 -6.87 -14.02 -17.77
N PHE A 388 -7.43 -14.93 -18.57
CA PHE A 388 -6.80 -15.44 -19.76
C PHE A 388 -7.84 -15.73 -20.83
N HIS A 389 -7.57 -15.29 -22.05
CA HIS A 389 -8.36 -15.59 -23.23
C HIS A 389 -7.44 -15.79 -24.43
N SER A 390 -7.81 -16.71 -25.33
CA SER A 390 -7.01 -17.06 -26.50
C SER A 390 -7.87 -17.12 -27.75
N ASP A 391 -7.43 -16.42 -28.78
CA ASP A 391 -8.08 -16.36 -30.09
C ASP A 391 -7.27 -17.15 -31.13
N ALA A 392 -7.95 -17.93 -31.95
CA ALA A 392 -7.34 -18.60 -33.09
C ALA A 392 -6.98 -17.59 -34.20
N PHE A 393 -6.09 -17.98 -35.12
CA PHE A 393 -5.80 -17.17 -36.30
C PHE A 393 -7.07 -16.86 -37.10
N GLY A 394 -7.32 -15.58 -37.37
CA GLY A 394 -8.50 -15.10 -38.09
C GLY A 394 -9.75 -14.90 -37.22
N ALA A 395 -9.74 -15.29 -35.94
CA ALA A 395 -10.81 -14.99 -34.98
C ALA A 395 -10.59 -13.62 -34.32
N ASP A 396 -11.67 -12.87 -34.10
CA ASP A 396 -11.71 -11.61 -33.34
C ASP A 396 -10.59 -10.59 -33.66
N GLY A 397 -10.18 -10.55 -34.94
CA GLY A 397 -9.13 -9.65 -35.43
C GLY A 397 -7.69 -10.13 -35.18
N CYS A 398 -7.49 -11.35 -34.70
CA CYS A 398 -6.17 -11.95 -34.53
C CYS A 398 -5.49 -12.22 -35.87
N THR A 399 -4.37 -11.54 -36.12
CA THR A 399 -3.56 -11.69 -37.35
C THR A 399 -2.33 -12.59 -37.17
N SER A 400 -2.10 -13.12 -35.97
CA SER A 400 -0.94 -13.98 -35.66
C SER A 400 -1.25 -15.44 -35.99
N VAL A 401 -0.41 -16.09 -36.80
CA VAL A 401 -0.58 -17.50 -37.18
C VAL A 401 -0.56 -18.43 -35.96
N GLY A 402 0.23 -18.10 -34.94
CA GLY A 402 0.29 -18.84 -33.67
C GLY A 402 -0.87 -18.54 -32.70
N GLY A 403 -1.91 -17.81 -33.15
CA GLY A 403 -2.97 -17.31 -32.29
C GLY A 403 -2.58 -16.07 -31.50
N CYS A 404 -3.58 -15.50 -30.84
CA CYS A 404 -3.45 -14.35 -29.97
C CYS A 404 -3.92 -14.71 -28.56
N SER A 405 -3.38 -14.02 -27.57
CA SER A 405 -3.74 -14.19 -26.17
C SER A 405 -3.91 -12.84 -25.52
N SER A 406 -4.87 -12.74 -24.61
CA SER A 406 -5.05 -11.60 -23.73
C SER A 406 -5.10 -12.10 -22.30
N ALA A 407 -4.38 -11.42 -21.40
CA ALA A 407 -4.24 -11.85 -20.03
C ALA A 407 -4.20 -10.67 -19.06
N ILE A 408 -4.63 -10.92 -17.82
CA ILE A 408 -4.37 -10.05 -16.67
C ILE A 408 -3.63 -10.86 -15.63
N THR A 409 -2.42 -10.42 -15.28
CA THR A 409 -1.57 -11.08 -14.28
C THR A 409 -1.18 -10.10 -13.18
N SER A 410 -0.94 -10.63 -11.97
CA SER A 410 -0.46 -9.86 -10.82
C SER A 410 1.07 -9.75 -10.76
N ILE A 411 1.76 -9.95 -11.88
CA ILE A 411 3.22 -9.88 -11.95
C ILE A 411 3.67 -8.42 -11.77
N PRO A 412 4.42 -8.08 -10.70
CA PRO A 412 5.03 -6.75 -10.55
C PRO A 412 6.11 -6.56 -11.62
N ASN A 413 6.65 -5.36 -11.76
CA ASN A 413 7.83 -5.17 -12.61
C ASN A 413 8.99 -6.00 -12.04
N PRO A 414 9.45 -7.11 -12.69
CA PRO A 414 10.33 -8.06 -12.03
C PRO A 414 11.66 -7.46 -11.61
N LEU A 415 12.20 -6.55 -12.43
CA LEU A 415 13.44 -5.83 -12.12
C LEU A 415 13.28 -4.99 -10.84
N VAL A 416 12.18 -4.24 -10.74
CA VAL A 416 11.87 -3.40 -9.58
C VAL A 416 11.58 -4.24 -8.35
N TRP A 417 10.86 -5.35 -8.51
CA TRP A 417 10.51 -6.26 -7.43
C TRP A 417 11.74 -6.91 -6.79
N TYR A 418 12.59 -7.56 -7.60
CA TYR A 418 13.78 -8.23 -7.09
C TYR A 418 14.80 -7.23 -6.51
N ALA A 419 15.02 -6.10 -7.18
CA ALA A 419 15.85 -5.03 -6.63
C ALA A 419 15.27 -4.48 -5.32
N GLY A 420 13.94 -4.37 -5.24
CA GLY A 420 13.22 -3.95 -4.05
C GLY A 420 13.37 -4.92 -2.87
N MET A 421 13.29 -6.23 -3.10
CA MET A 421 13.53 -7.22 -2.04
C MET A 421 14.96 -7.16 -1.51
N VAL A 422 15.94 -7.03 -2.40
CA VAL A 422 17.34 -6.80 -2.00
C VAL A 422 17.46 -5.49 -1.20
N ALA A 423 16.76 -4.43 -1.62
CA ALA A 423 16.75 -3.15 -0.90
C ALA A 423 16.09 -3.27 0.48
N VAL A 424 15.04 -4.08 0.66
CA VAL A 424 14.43 -4.36 1.97
C VAL A 424 15.46 -4.98 2.92
N VAL A 425 16.21 -5.99 2.47
CA VAL A 425 17.30 -6.59 3.26
C VAL A 425 18.38 -5.56 3.57
N TYR A 426 18.75 -4.74 2.59
CA TYR A 426 19.75 -3.70 2.76
C TYR A 426 19.33 -2.65 3.80
N ILE A 427 18.10 -2.15 3.76
CA ILE A 427 17.63 -1.17 4.75
C ILE A 427 17.45 -1.79 6.13
N ALA A 428 17.18 -3.09 6.23
CA ALA A 428 17.18 -3.81 7.51
C ALA A 428 18.58 -3.84 8.12
N TYR A 429 19.61 -4.16 7.31
CA TYR A 429 21.00 -4.04 7.72
C TYR A 429 21.36 -2.60 8.15
N ARG A 430 20.98 -1.60 7.34
CA ARG A 430 21.23 -0.18 7.65
C ARG A 430 20.48 0.29 8.89
N PHE A 431 19.29 -0.24 9.16
CA PHE A 431 18.57 0.03 10.40
C PHE A 431 19.35 -0.47 11.63
N VAL A 432 19.93 -1.68 11.57
CA VAL A 432 20.72 -2.21 12.69
C VAL A 432 21.99 -1.39 12.93
N VAL A 433 22.69 -1.00 11.86
CA VAL A 433 23.96 -0.26 11.95
C VAL A 433 23.76 1.22 12.28
N ALA A 434 22.93 1.92 11.51
CA ALA A 434 22.77 3.38 11.61
C ALA A 434 21.63 3.80 12.56
N ARG A 435 20.70 2.89 12.87
CA ARG A 435 19.52 3.15 13.73
C ARG A 435 18.67 4.36 13.30
N ASP A 436 18.60 4.61 11.99
CA ASP A 436 17.74 5.66 11.43
C ASP A 436 16.26 5.22 11.48
N TRP A 437 15.43 6.07 12.06
CA TRP A 437 13.99 5.87 12.21
C TRP A 437 13.26 5.79 10.87
N ARG A 438 13.82 6.35 9.79
CA ARG A 438 13.23 6.29 8.44
C ARG A 438 13.20 4.84 7.93
N HIS A 439 14.28 4.09 8.15
CA HIS A 439 14.33 2.66 7.83
C HIS A 439 13.34 1.88 8.71
N ALA A 440 13.28 2.20 10.01
CA ALA A 440 12.31 1.59 10.91
C ALA A 440 10.85 1.78 10.42
N PHE A 441 10.49 2.99 9.98
CA PHE A 441 9.16 3.29 9.44
C PHE A 441 8.80 2.42 8.23
N VAL A 442 9.73 2.28 7.27
CA VAL A 442 9.53 1.43 6.08
C VAL A 442 9.44 -0.05 6.46
N LEU A 443 10.32 -0.52 7.34
CA LEU A 443 10.34 -1.90 7.83
C LEU A 443 9.09 -2.24 8.65
N THR A 444 8.53 -1.30 9.41
CA THR A 444 7.23 -1.47 10.06
C THR A 444 6.14 -1.72 9.02
N GLY A 445 6.12 -0.95 7.92
CA GLY A 445 5.19 -1.16 6.80
C GLY A 445 5.30 -2.56 6.19
N ILE A 446 6.52 -3.03 5.91
CA ILE A 446 6.75 -4.40 5.45
C ILE A 446 6.26 -5.41 6.49
N ALA A 447 6.62 -5.24 7.76
CA ALA A 447 6.29 -6.19 8.82
C ALA A 447 4.77 -6.35 8.98
N VAL A 448 4.02 -5.26 9.07
CA VAL A 448 2.56 -5.33 9.28
C VAL A 448 1.80 -5.82 8.04
N ALA A 449 2.35 -5.60 6.83
CA ALA A 449 1.74 -6.07 5.59
C ALA A 449 2.05 -7.54 5.27
N TYR A 450 3.20 -8.06 5.71
CA TYR A 450 3.71 -9.36 5.30
C TYR A 450 3.71 -10.41 6.42
N VAL A 451 4.25 -10.07 7.60
CA VAL A 451 4.53 -11.04 8.67
C VAL A 451 3.27 -11.77 9.17
N PRO A 452 2.09 -11.12 9.32
CA PRO A 452 0.87 -11.82 9.70
C PRO A 452 0.58 -13.05 8.83
N TRP A 453 0.85 -12.98 7.52
CA TRP A 453 0.58 -14.08 6.59
C TRP A 453 1.51 -15.28 6.78
N LEU A 454 2.70 -15.09 7.37
CA LEU A 454 3.61 -16.18 7.69
C LEU A 454 3.09 -17.08 8.82
N PHE A 455 2.16 -16.58 9.64
CA PHE A 455 1.53 -17.36 10.70
C PHE A 455 0.34 -18.21 10.22
N TYR A 456 -0.05 -18.10 8.95
CA TYR A 456 -1.15 -18.86 8.34
C TYR A 456 -0.70 -19.65 7.10
N PRO A 457 0.26 -20.59 7.23
CA PRO A 457 0.83 -21.30 6.08
C PRO A 457 -0.17 -22.22 5.36
N GLU A 458 -1.13 -22.77 6.10
CA GLU A 458 -2.16 -23.69 5.56
C GLU A 458 -3.32 -22.95 4.87
N ARG A 459 -3.40 -21.63 5.02
CA ARG A 459 -4.48 -20.85 4.44
C ARG A 459 -4.22 -20.63 2.95
N THR A 460 -5.24 -20.84 2.14
CA THR A 460 -5.20 -20.51 0.71
C THR A 460 -5.04 -19.00 0.55
N THR A 461 -3.87 -18.63 0.04
CA THR A 461 -3.42 -17.25 -0.10
C THR A 461 -2.84 -17.04 -1.49
N PHE A 462 -2.78 -15.78 -1.94
CA PHE A 462 -2.44 -15.44 -3.31
C PHE A 462 -1.38 -14.35 -3.35
N GLN A 463 -0.54 -14.37 -4.40
CA GLN A 463 0.58 -13.43 -4.50
C GLN A 463 0.11 -11.98 -4.65
N PHE A 464 -1.06 -11.71 -5.23
CA PHE A 464 -1.54 -10.34 -5.40
C PHE A 464 -1.78 -9.58 -4.08
N TYR A 465 -1.87 -10.28 -2.93
CA TYR A 465 -1.90 -9.65 -1.59
C TYR A 465 -0.66 -8.79 -1.31
N THR A 466 0.43 -9.04 -2.03
CA THR A 466 1.65 -8.23 -1.97
C THR A 466 1.46 -6.78 -2.41
N VAL A 467 0.34 -6.41 -3.04
CA VAL A 467 0.04 -5.01 -3.36
C VAL A 467 0.06 -4.12 -2.11
N LEU A 468 -0.30 -4.67 -0.94
CA LEU A 468 -0.21 -3.96 0.33
C LEU A 468 1.24 -3.73 0.79
N MET A 469 2.13 -4.67 0.47
CA MET A 469 3.56 -4.61 0.79
C MET A 469 4.34 -3.72 -0.19
N LEU A 470 3.92 -3.69 -1.46
CA LEU A 470 4.61 -3.04 -2.57
C LEU A 470 5.04 -1.59 -2.29
N PRO A 471 4.22 -0.68 -1.74
CA PRO A 471 4.65 0.70 -1.51
C PRO A 471 5.87 0.80 -0.60
N PHE A 472 5.97 -0.06 0.41
CA PHE A 472 7.10 -0.08 1.34
C PHE A 472 8.35 -0.69 0.71
N VAL A 473 8.19 -1.67 -0.18
CA VAL A 473 9.29 -2.21 -1.01
C VAL A 473 9.85 -1.11 -1.91
N LEU A 474 8.97 -0.30 -2.52
CA LEU A 474 9.37 0.82 -3.36
C LEU A 474 10.05 1.93 -2.58
N LEU A 475 9.63 2.21 -1.33
CA LEU A 475 10.35 3.13 -0.44
C LEU A 475 11.75 2.61 -0.11
N ALA A 476 11.89 1.31 0.20
CA ALA A 476 13.18 0.69 0.47
C ALA A 476 14.12 0.82 -0.74
N LEU A 477 13.63 0.45 -1.93
CA LEU A 477 14.38 0.59 -3.18
C LEU A 477 14.79 2.04 -3.43
N THR A 478 13.86 2.97 -3.26
CA THR A 478 14.11 4.39 -3.50
C THR A 478 15.17 4.95 -2.54
N PHE A 479 15.19 4.50 -1.28
CA PHE A 479 16.23 4.88 -0.32
C PHE A 479 17.60 4.34 -0.73
N SER A 480 17.68 3.08 -1.14
CA SER A 480 18.91 2.49 -1.67
C SER A 480 19.40 3.22 -2.93
N LEU A 481 18.52 3.53 -3.89
CA LEU A 481 18.86 4.29 -5.09
C LEU A 481 19.36 5.70 -4.76
N ARG A 482 18.77 6.37 -3.75
CA ARG A 482 19.24 7.68 -3.29
C ARG A 482 20.67 7.62 -2.78
N GLU A 483 21.02 6.61 -1.99
CA GLU A 483 22.38 6.46 -1.44
C GLU A 483 23.41 6.09 -2.51
N ILE A 484 23.01 5.33 -3.52
CA ILE A 484 23.84 5.09 -4.71
C ILE A 484 24.09 6.41 -5.46
N ALA A 485 23.04 7.21 -5.68
CA ALA A 485 23.15 8.47 -6.41
C ALA A 485 23.86 9.60 -5.64
N VAL A 486 23.85 9.54 -4.31
CA VAL A 486 24.44 10.55 -3.42
C VAL A 486 25.25 9.83 -2.33
N PRO A 487 26.48 9.37 -2.66
CA PRO A 487 27.30 8.61 -1.72
C PRO A 487 27.78 9.47 -0.55
N ASP A 488 27.91 8.84 0.61
CA ASP A 488 28.48 9.38 1.84
C ASP A 488 29.62 8.44 2.30
N PRO A 489 30.90 8.89 2.43
CA PRO A 489 31.38 10.27 2.26
C PRO A 489 31.29 10.77 0.80
N PRO A 490 31.23 12.11 0.59
CA PRO A 490 31.11 12.70 -0.73
C PRO A 490 32.31 12.37 -1.63
N ASP A 491 32.05 11.72 -2.76
CA ASP A 491 33.04 11.45 -3.79
C ASP A 491 32.45 11.76 -5.17
N ALA A 492 33.13 12.62 -5.94
CA ALA A 492 32.60 13.15 -7.19
C ALA A 492 32.46 12.08 -8.28
N TYR A 493 33.39 11.12 -8.33
CA TYR A 493 33.37 10.04 -9.31
C TYR A 493 32.26 9.04 -8.99
N ARG A 494 32.20 8.54 -7.75
CA ARG A 494 31.15 7.64 -7.26
C ARG A 494 29.77 8.25 -7.40
N ARG A 495 29.62 9.56 -7.14
CA ARG A 495 28.37 10.29 -7.35
C ARG A 495 27.96 10.31 -8.82
N LEU A 496 28.88 10.63 -9.74
CA LEU A 496 28.59 10.63 -11.17
C LEU A 496 28.18 9.24 -11.68
N VAL A 497 28.93 8.19 -11.29
CA VAL A 497 28.63 6.80 -11.64
C VAL A 497 27.30 6.37 -11.03
N GLY A 498 27.07 6.63 -9.75
CA GLY A 498 25.84 6.27 -9.05
C GLY A 498 24.61 6.91 -9.67
N GLN A 499 24.68 8.21 -10.02
CA GLN A 499 23.57 8.89 -10.70
C GLN A 499 23.30 8.29 -12.09
N ARG A 500 24.34 7.93 -12.86
CA ARG A 500 24.17 7.24 -14.15
C ARG A 500 23.52 5.87 -13.97
N LEU A 501 23.96 5.09 -12.98
CA LEU A 501 23.39 3.78 -12.66
C LEU A 501 21.90 3.89 -12.31
N VAL A 502 21.51 4.88 -11.50
CA VAL A 502 20.09 5.11 -11.17
C VAL A 502 19.29 5.48 -12.41
N ILE A 503 19.81 6.36 -13.29
CA ILE A 503 19.12 6.73 -14.53
C ILE A 503 18.94 5.51 -15.45
N VAL A 504 19.99 4.70 -15.61
CA VAL A 504 19.92 3.46 -16.41
C VAL A 504 18.92 2.49 -15.80
N PHE A 505 18.95 2.28 -14.48
CA PHE A 505 18.00 1.43 -13.79
C PHE A 505 16.55 1.87 -14.05
N LEU A 506 16.25 3.16 -13.91
CA LEU A 506 14.90 3.70 -14.15
C LEU A 506 14.49 3.55 -15.62
N ALA A 507 15.41 3.75 -16.56
CA ALA A 507 15.15 3.55 -17.99
C ALA A 507 14.82 2.08 -18.30
N VAL A 508 15.62 1.14 -17.79
CA VAL A 508 15.36 -0.30 -17.99
C VAL A 508 14.06 -0.72 -17.30
N ALA A 509 13.79 -0.24 -16.08
CA ALA A 509 12.52 -0.48 -15.41
C ALA A 509 11.33 0.00 -16.24
N THR A 510 11.46 1.15 -16.93
CA THR A 510 10.42 1.67 -17.84
C THR A 510 10.22 0.76 -19.05
N LEU A 511 11.30 0.24 -19.65
CA LEU A 511 11.20 -0.69 -20.78
C LEU A 511 10.55 -2.01 -20.35
N VAL A 512 10.91 -2.54 -19.17
CA VAL A 512 10.25 -3.71 -18.59
C VAL A 512 8.77 -3.44 -18.33
N ALA A 513 8.41 -2.28 -17.79
CA ALA A 513 7.02 -1.90 -17.62
C ALA A 513 6.25 -1.85 -18.95
N ALA A 514 6.85 -1.27 -20.00
CA ALA A 514 6.25 -1.22 -21.33
C ALA A 514 6.07 -2.62 -21.93
N PHE A 515 7.01 -3.54 -21.69
CA PHE A 515 6.90 -4.92 -22.12
C PHE A 515 5.74 -5.64 -21.42
N TRP A 516 5.59 -5.51 -20.09
CA TRP A 516 4.49 -6.13 -19.31
C TRP A 516 3.12 -5.43 -19.44
N TYR A 517 3.06 -4.18 -19.90
CA TYR A 517 1.82 -3.39 -19.93
C TYR A 517 0.64 -4.07 -20.66
N PRO A 518 0.83 -4.76 -21.80
CA PRO A 518 -0.23 -5.55 -22.44
C PRO A 518 -0.88 -6.59 -21.52
N LEU A 519 -0.09 -7.24 -20.65
CA LEU A 519 -0.53 -8.26 -19.68
C LEU A 519 -1.12 -7.67 -18.39
N ALA A 520 -1.01 -6.36 -18.18
CA ALA A 520 -1.68 -5.64 -17.08
C ALA A 520 -3.00 -5.01 -17.53
N THR A 521 -3.27 -4.97 -18.83
CA THR A 521 -4.39 -4.23 -19.44
C THR A 521 -5.25 -5.07 -20.40
N ALA A 522 -4.99 -6.39 -20.46
CA ALA A 522 -5.66 -7.32 -21.37
C ALA A 522 -5.64 -6.88 -22.84
N MET A 523 -4.49 -6.41 -23.33
CA MET A 523 -4.31 -6.22 -24.77
C MET A 523 -4.17 -7.59 -25.44
N SER A 524 -4.84 -7.78 -26.58
CA SER A 524 -4.63 -8.96 -27.42
C SER A 524 -3.25 -8.87 -28.08
N VAL A 525 -2.42 -9.87 -27.83
CA VAL A 525 -1.03 -9.97 -28.30
C VAL A 525 -0.78 -11.36 -28.89
N PRO A 526 0.20 -11.54 -29.79
CA PRO A 526 0.58 -12.88 -30.25
C PRO A 526 0.89 -13.82 -29.09
N TYR A 527 0.51 -15.11 -29.19
CA TYR A 527 0.78 -16.10 -28.14
C TYR A 527 2.26 -16.13 -27.72
N GLU A 528 3.18 -16.10 -28.69
CA GLU A 528 4.62 -16.08 -28.43
C GLU A 528 5.07 -14.84 -27.63
N PHE A 529 4.43 -13.70 -27.86
CA PHE A 529 4.69 -12.50 -27.07
C PHE A 529 4.25 -12.74 -25.63
N TRP A 530 3.02 -13.22 -25.39
CA TRP A 530 2.56 -13.55 -24.03
C TRP A 530 3.48 -14.58 -23.36
N HIS A 531 3.83 -15.67 -24.05
CA HIS A 531 4.67 -16.74 -23.51
C HIS A 531 6.07 -16.24 -23.12
N SER A 532 6.64 -15.29 -23.86
CA SER A 532 7.95 -14.68 -23.52
C SER A 532 7.98 -13.91 -22.19
N HIS A 533 6.81 -13.62 -21.59
CA HIS A 533 6.71 -13.01 -20.25
C HIS A 533 6.79 -14.05 -19.12
N MET A 534 6.68 -15.34 -19.43
CA MET A 534 6.73 -16.41 -18.43
C MET A 534 8.16 -16.83 -18.15
N TRP A 535 8.88 -15.99 -17.40
CA TRP A 535 10.30 -16.20 -17.10
C TRP A 535 10.56 -17.41 -16.20
N LEU A 536 9.61 -17.73 -15.32
CA LEU A 536 9.60 -18.97 -14.57
C LEU A 536 8.47 -19.85 -15.09
N SER A 537 8.69 -21.17 -15.09
CA SER A 537 7.69 -22.15 -15.53
C SER A 537 6.39 -22.08 -14.73
N SER A 538 6.45 -21.58 -13.50
CA SER A 538 5.31 -21.40 -12.59
C SER A 538 4.50 -20.13 -12.83
N TRP A 539 4.92 -19.24 -13.75
CA TRP A 539 4.21 -17.97 -14.00
C TRP A 539 3.04 -18.12 -14.97
N GLY A 540 3.04 -19.16 -15.81
CA GLY A 540 2.00 -19.44 -16.80
C GLY A 540 1.22 -20.73 -16.56
N ALA A 541 1.33 -21.32 -15.35
CA ALA A 541 0.86 -22.66 -15.00
C ALA A 541 -0.25 -22.69 -13.95
#